data_AF-A0A965NKE0-F1
#
_entry.id   AF-A0A965NKE0-F1
#
_cell.length_a   1.000
_cell.length_b   1.000
_cell.length_c   1.000
_cell.angle_alpha   90.00
_cell.angle_beta   90.00
_cell.angle_gamma   90.00
#
_symmetry.space_group_name_H-M   'P 1'
#
loop_
_entity.id
_entity.type
_entity.pdbx_description
1 polymer ?
#
loop_
_entity_poly.entity_id
_entity_poly.type
_entity_poly.pdbx_seq_one_letter_code
_entity_poly.pdbx_strand_id
1 'polypeptide(L)'
;GDATITTFNSSSGSTTIGGVATITTLTTGTLNLNGATAAVTTLNGGTITLGTTALTVSAGTSAGSISGSAGSVIVTGGTLTVSGANTYGGGTTVNSGSLIVGATTALPTSGPIAVNAGSLLTLNIAGTFGGSSQTLTLNANQSANPVLSTLSNAAVTLLSNVVFTDGTTNRIEPTSSGATLTLSGNLTGTGNLLKAAAGNLILSGTSNTYSGSTQIGNGTITVNSGSNLGTGNLTLYQTGSNATTVTLNNASQSIGTLSSSWTAVTGTVAQTLTLNGTVLTINESTTPRSVRAPSRASIASSPAPARSSKQARAPSRLPAPIPIPGPRPSARVRSSPAAPG
;
A
#
# COMPACT_ATOMS: atom_id res chain seq x y z
N GLY A 1 0.51 -11.99 -45.15
CA GLY A 1 1.84 -12.13 -44.55
C GLY A 1 2.08 -10.99 -43.58
N ASP A 2 3.24 -10.99 -42.95
CA ASP A 2 3.67 -9.90 -42.06
C ASP A 2 3.88 -8.60 -42.86
N ALA A 3 3.74 -7.45 -42.19
CA ALA A 3 3.82 -6.14 -42.81
C ALA A 3 4.64 -5.17 -41.95
N THR A 4 5.54 -4.41 -42.59
CA THR A 4 6.23 -3.27 -41.98
C THR A 4 5.81 -1.99 -42.72
N ILE A 5 5.29 -1.01 -41.99
CA ILE A 5 4.73 0.24 -42.54
C ILE A 5 5.37 1.41 -41.79
N THR A 6 6.07 2.31 -42.50
CA THR A 6 6.63 3.50 -41.84
C THR A 6 5.53 4.45 -41.41
N THR A 7 4.64 4.85 -42.33
CA THR A 7 3.52 5.75 -42.00
C THR A 7 2.23 5.17 -42.56
N PHE A 8 1.22 5.08 -41.70
CA PHE A 8 -0.15 4.77 -42.10
C PHE A 8 -1.03 6.01 -41.90
N ASN A 9 -1.50 6.57 -43.00
CA ASN A 9 -2.27 7.81 -43.06
C ASN A 9 -3.34 7.73 -44.17
N SER A 10 -4.10 6.64 -44.21
CA SER A 10 -5.15 6.49 -45.23
C SER A 10 -6.30 7.47 -44.96
N SER A 11 -6.78 8.13 -46.02
CA SER A 11 -7.94 9.03 -45.97
C SER A 11 -9.26 8.34 -46.27
N SER A 12 -9.23 7.11 -46.83
CA SER A 12 -10.42 6.31 -47.14
C SER A 12 -10.08 4.81 -47.18
N GLY A 13 -11.12 3.97 -47.09
CA GLY A 13 -10.98 2.51 -47.12
C GLY A 13 -10.46 1.89 -45.82
N SER A 14 -10.38 0.55 -45.82
CA SER A 14 -9.80 -0.23 -44.73
C SER A 14 -8.63 -1.07 -45.25
N THR A 15 -7.55 -1.14 -44.49
CA THR A 15 -6.43 -2.05 -44.75
C THR A 15 -6.47 -3.21 -43.77
N THR A 16 -6.41 -4.44 -44.27
CA THR A 16 -6.37 -5.64 -43.43
C THR A 16 -5.00 -6.28 -43.45
N ILE A 17 -4.41 -6.51 -42.28
CA ILE A 17 -3.14 -7.23 -42.11
C ILE A 17 -3.42 -8.53 -41.38
N GLY A 18 -3.18 -9.66 -42.06
CA GLY A 18 -3.40 -11.00 -41.51
C GLY A 18 -2.23 -11.59 -40.72
N GLY A 19 -1.02 -11.04 -40.88
CA GLY A 19 0.19 -11.45 -40.14
C GLY A 19 0.55 -10.45 -39.04
N VAL A 20 1.81 -10.50 -38.59
CA VAL A 20 2.36 -9.51 -37.67
C VAL A 20 2.47 -8.15 -38.37
N ALA A 21 2.02 -7.09 -37.72
CA ALA A 21 2.12 -5.72 -38.23
C ALA A 21 3.14 -4.92 -37.40
N THR A 22 4.08 -4.24 -38.05
CA THR A 22 4.95 -3.23 -37.43
C THR A 22 4.72 -1.89 -38.12
N ILE A 23 4.20 -0.91 -37.38
CA ILE A 23 3.86 0.42 -37.89
C ILE A 23 4.69 1.44 -37.10
N THR A 24 5.42 2.32 -37.78
CA THR A 24 6.15 3.38 -37.06
C THR A 24 5.16 4.46 -36.62
N THR A 25 4.40 5.05 -37.54
CA THR A 25 3.41 6.09 -37.20
C THR A 25 2.05 5.76 -37.80
N LEU A 26 1.02 5.74 -36.96
CA LEU A 26 -0.39 5.71 -37.38
C LEU A 26 -1.01 7.09 -37.14
N THR A 27 -1.55 7.73 -38.18
CA THR A 27 -2.16 9.07 -38.05
C THR A 27 -3.65 9.06 -38.34
N THR A 28 -4.10 8.38 -39.40
CA THR A 28 -5.51 8.33 -39.82
C THR A 28 -5.84 7.01 -40.52
N GLY A 29 -7.12 6.79 -40.81
CA GLY A 29 -7.60 5.66 -41.61
C GLY A 29 -8.08 4.47 -40.78
N THR A 30 -8.56 3.42 -41.45
CA THR A 30 -9.08 2.20 -40.81
C THR A 30 -8.13 1.04 -41.02
N LEU A 31 -7.70 0.41 -39.92
CA LEU A 31 -6.76 -0.69 -39.90
C LEU A 31 -7.38 -1.91 -39.21
N ASN A 32 -7.49 -3.01 -39.93
CA ASN A 32 -7.95 -4.29 -39.41
C ASN A 32 -6.73 -5.20 -39.18
N LEU A 33 -6.44 -5.51 -37.93
CA LEU A 33 -5.35 -6.38 -37.51
C LEU A 33 -5.91 -7.75 -37.14
N ASN A 34 -5.54 -8.78 -37.89
CA ASN A 34 -6.00 -10.16 -37.69
C ASN A 34 -4.85 -11.12 -37.32
N GLY A 35 -3.63 -10.61 -37.16
CA GLY A 35 -2.48 -11.38 -36.70
C GLY A 35 -2.49 -11.62 -35.19
N ALA A 36 -1.55 -12.44 -34.69
CA ALA A 36 -1.42 -12.64 -33.25
C ALA A 36 -0.95 -11.37 -32.52
N THR A 37 -0.06 -10.60 -33.14
CA THR A 37 0.54 -9.40 -32.56
C THR A 37 0.67 -8.27 -33.58
N ALA A 38 0.67 -7.03 -33.07
CA ALA A 38 0.97 -5.84 -33.85
C ALA A 38 1.71 -4.81 -32.99
N ALA A 39 2.48 -3.93 -33.62
CA ALA A 39 3.19 -2.84 -32.99
C ALA A 39 2.92 -1.52 -33.71
N VAL A 40 2.63 -0.47 -32.95
CA VAL A 40 2.57 0.93 -33.42
C VAL A 40 3.51 1.75 -32.55
N THR A 41 4.57 2.31 -33.13
CA THR A 41 5.52 3.11 -32.33
C THR A 41 4.87 4.42 -31.87
N THR A 42 4.19 5.13 -32.78
CA THR A 42 3.49 6.38 -32.49
C THR A 42 2.06 6.34 -33.02
N LEU A 43 1.10 6.33 -32.09
CA LEU A 43 -0.34 6.28 -32.37
C LEU A 43 -0.98 7.66 -32.23
N ASN A 44 -1.26 8.32 -33.36
CA ASN A 44 -1.77 9.68 -33.45
C ASN A 44 -3.21 9.79 -34.00
N GLY A 45 -3.92 8.67 -34.14
CA GLY A 45 -5.30 8.63 -34.62
C GLY A 45 -5.63 7.34 -35.37
N GLY A 46 -6.71 7.38 -36.15
CA GLY A 46 -7.20 6.23 -36.92
C GLY A 46 -8.10 5.27 -36.14
N THR A 47 -8.78 4.39 -36.86
CA THR A 47 -9.64 3.33 -36.31
C THR A 47 -8.89 2.01 -36.41
N ILE A 48 -8.76 1.29 -35.29
CA ILE A 48 -8.09 -0.02 -35.24
C ILE A 48 -9.10 -1.10 -34.81
N THR A 49 -9.17 -2.19 -35.58
CA THR A 49 -9.92 -3.40 -35.21
C THR A 49 -8.92 -4.51 -34.92
N LEU A 50 -8.95 -5.09 -33.72
CA LEU A 50 -7.94 -6.04 -33.26
C LEU A 50 -8.30 -7.50 -33.46
N GLY A 51 -9.58 -7.89 -33.58
CA GLY A 51 -9.95 -9.30 -33.50
C GLY A 51 -9.45 -9.93 -32.19
N THR A 52 -8.38 -10.74 -32.26
CA THR A 52 -7.63 -11.33 -31.12
C THR A 52 -6.21 -10.77 -30.94
N THR A 53 -5.80 -9.79 -31.76
CA THR A 53 -4.46 -9.22 -31.81
C THR A 53 -4.08 -8.54 -30.48
N ALA A 54 -2.86 -8.79 -30.01
CA ALA A 54 -2.22 -7.96 -29.00
C ALA A 54 -1.51 -6.77 -29.68
N LEU A 55 -2.05 -5.56 -29.49
CA LEU A 55 -1.48 -4.33 -30.03
C LEU A 55 -0.52 -3.70 -29.01
N THR A 56 0.75 -3.65 -29.35
CA THR A 56 1.77 -2.91 -28.60
C THR A 56 1.87 -1.46 -29.10
N VAL A 57 1.88 -0.49 -28.19
CA VAL A 57 1.98 0.94 -28.52
C VAL A 57 3.05 1.60 -27.64
N SER A 58 4.00 2.32 -28.25
CA SER A 58 5.04 2.98 -27.47
C SER A 58 4.71 4.41 -27.04
N ALA A 59 4.02 5.20 -27.86
CA ALA A 59 3.69 6.59 -27.56
C ALA A 59 2.58 7.12 -28.49
N GLY A 60 2.13 8.35 -28.25
CA GLY A 60 1.28 9.11 -29.17
C GLY A 60 0.10 9.78 -28.48
N THR A 61 -0.72 10.47 -29.27
CA THR A 61 -1.97 11.08 -28.80
C THR A 61 -3.08 10.74 -29.78
N SER A 62 -3.99 9.85 -29.40
CA SER A 62 -5.03 9.35 -30.29
C SER A 62 -6.43 9.57 -29.74
N ALA A 63 -7.24 10.26 -30.55
CA ALA A 63 -8.69 10.31 -30.42
C ALA A 63 -9.39 9.22 -31.23
N GLY A 64 -8.63 8.36 -31.90
CA GLY A 64 -9.11 7.23 -32.69
C GLY A 64 -9.72 6.12 -31.83
N SER A 65 -10.58 5.29 -32.43
CA SER A 65 -11.18 4.15 -31.74
C SER A 65 -10.38 2.87 -31.95
N ILE A 66 -10.28 2.07 -30.90
CA ILE A 66 -9.69 0.73 -30.90
C ILE A 66 -10.79 -0.23 -30.47
N SER A 67 -11.02 -1.29 -31.25
CA SER A 67 -12.09 -2.26 -31.03
C SER A 67 -11.59 -3.69 -31.19
N GLY A 68 -12.37 -4.67 -30.72
CA GLY A 68 -12.05 -6.10 -30.83
C GLY A 68 -12.22 -6.82 -29.51
N SER A 69 -13.28 -7.62 -29.37
CA SER A 69 -13.70 -8.21 -28.10
C SER A 69 -12.64 -9.07 -27.42
N ALA A 70 -11.69 -9.65 -28.16
CA ALA A 70 -10.60 -10.45 -27.61
C ALA A 70 -9.22 -9.79 -27.73
N GLY A 71 -9.11 -8.68 -28.47
CA GLY A 71 -7.87 -7.96 -28.66
C GLY A 71 -7.47 -7.17 -27.42
N SER A 72 -6.16 -6.99 -27.23
CA SER A 72 -5.60 -6.28 -26.08
C SER A 72 -4.69 -5.13 -26.52
N VAL A 73 -4.52 -4.15 -25.63
CA VAL A 73 -3.59 -3.04 -25.81
C VAL A 73 -2.50 -3.10 -24.76
N ILE A 74 -1.24 -2.99 -25.19
CA ILE A 74 -0.06 -3.05 -24.34
C ILE A 74 0.77 -1.78 -24.58
N VAL A 75 0.93 -0.95 -23.56
CA VAL A 75 1.81 0.23 -23.61
C VAL A 75 3.23 -0.18 -23.21
N THR A 76 4.20 0.07 -24.08
CA THR A 76 5.58 -0.46 -23.95
C THR A 76 6.67 0.61 -23.85
N GLY A 77 6.30 1.87 -23.63
CA GLY A 77 7.25 2.97 -23.44
C GLY A 77 6.54 4.31 -23.36
N GLY A 78 7.31 5.39 -23.56
CA GLY A 78 6.84 6.75 -23.80
C GLY A 78 5.62 7.22 -22.99
N THR A 79 4.86 8.12 -23.61
CA THR A 79 3.56 8.57 -23.12
C THR A 79 2.54 8.34 -24.23
N LEU A 80 1.50 7.57 -23.93
CA LEU A 80 0.34 7.40 -24.79
C LEU A 80 -0.87 8.11 -24.18
N THR A 81 -1.45 9.06 -24.90
CA THR A 81 -2.74 9.65 -24.56
C THR A 81 -3.84 9.04 -25.43
N VAL A 82 -4.88 8.49 -24.81
CA VAL A 82 -6.06 7.96 -25.51
C VAL A 82 -7.30 8.75 -25.09
N SER A 83 -8.09 9.18 -26.08
CA SER A 83 -9.33 9.94 -25.86
C SER A 83 -10.49 9.47 -26.75
N GLY A 84 -10.27 8.49 -27.63
CA GLY A 84 -11.33 7.91 -28.46
C GLY A 84 -12.24 6.94 -27.69
N ALA A 85 -13.34 6.53 -28.29
CA ALA A 85 -14.22 5.51 -27.72
C ALA A 85 -13.68 4.11 -28.02
N ASN A 86 -13.17 3.43 -26.99
CA ASN A 86 -12.50 2.14 -27.13
C ASN A 86 -13.36 0.99 -26.62
N THR A 87 -13.42 -0.12 -27.38
CA THR A 87 -14.31 -1.27 -27.14
C THR A 87 -13.61 -2.63 -27.27
N TYR A 88 -12.28 -2.65 -27.18
CA TYR A 88 -11.55 -3.91 -27.09
C TYR A 88 -11.77 -4.58 -25.73
N GLY A 89 -11.79 -5.93 -25.69
CA GLY A 89 -12.17 -6.67 -24.47
C GLY A 89 -11.05 -7.49 -23.83
N GLY A 90 -9.91 -7.67 -24.52
CA GLY A 90 -8.74 -8.40 -24.01
C GLY A 90 -7.96 -7.65 -22.92
N GLY A 91 -8.33 -6.40 -22.62
CA GLY A 91 -7.75 -5.60 -21.55
C GLY A 91 -6.63 -4.65 -21.98
N THR A 92 -6.13 -3.90 -21.00
CA THR A 92 -5.06 -2.89 -21.16
C THR A 92 -3.91 -3.21 -20.22
N THR A 93 -2.69 -3.33 -20.74
CA THR A 93 -1.50 -3.46 -19.91
C THR A 93 -0.60 -2.25 -20.11
N VAL A 94 -0.28 -1.52 -19.05
CA VAL A 94 0.78 -0.51 -19.04
C VAL A 94 2.06 -1.21 -18.55
N ASN A 95 2.87 -1.67 -19.48
CA ASN A 95 4.07 -2.45 -19.18
C ASN A 95 5.26 -1.54 -18.83
N SER A 96 5.36 -0.40 -19.51
CA SER A 96 6.35 0.66 -19.27
C SER A 96 5.80 2.00 -19.77
N GLY A 97 6.33 3.10 -19.23
CA GLY A 97 5.91 4.45 -19.59
C GLY A 97 4.60 4.89 -18.93
N SER A 98 3.87 5.79 -19.59
CA SER A 98 2.62 6.33 -19.06
C SER A 98 1.46 6.23 -20.04
N LEU A 99 0.31 5.81 -19.53
CA LEU A 99 -0.98 5.87 -20.20
C LEU A 99 -1.81 7.01 -19.60
N ILE A 100 -2.17 7.98 -20.44
CA ILE A 100 -3.02 9.11 -20.09
C ILE A 100 -4.41 8.90 -20.70
N VAL A 101 -5.42 8.87 -19.85
CA VAL A 101 -6.81 8.68 -20.24
C VAL A 101 -7.48 10.05 -20.35
N GLY A 102 -7.69 10.51 -21.58
CA GLY A 102 -8.24 11.85 -21.91
C GLY A 102 -9.75 11.90 -22.06
N ALA A 103 -10.46 10.75 -22.02
CA ALA A 103 -11.91 10.66 -22.04
C ALA A 103 -12.39 9.47 -21.20
N THR A 104 -13.60 9.54 -20.63
CA THR A 104 -14.18 8.43 -19.84
C THR A 104 -14.44 7.16 -20.66
N THR A 105 -14.51 7.28 -21.99
CA THR A 105 -14.67 6.17 -22.95
C THR A 105 -13.34 5.63 -23.49
N ALA A 106 -12.21 6.20 -23.07
CA ALA A 106 -10.90 5.86 -23.63
C ALA A 106 -10.28 4.58 -23.08
N LEU A 107 -10.74 4.10 -21.93
CA LEU A 107 -10.54 2.72 -21.52
C LEU A 107 -11.86 1.96 -21.62
N PRO A 108 -11.86 0.71 -22.11
CA PRO A 108 -13.05 -0.13 -22.07
C PRO A 108 -13.55 -0.33 -20.63
N THR A 109 -14.85 -0.58 -20.49
CA THR A 109 -15.49 -0.88 -19.20
C THR A 109 -15.40 -2.37 -18.81
N SER A 110 -14.80 -3.19 -19.68
CA SER A 110 -14.53 -4.61 -19.47
C SER A 110 -13.08 -4.95 -19.83
N GLY A 111 -12.65 -6.18 -19.52
CA GLY A 111 -11.26 -6.60 -19.70
C GLY A 111 -10.33 -6.09 -18.58
N PRO A 112 -9.32 -6.87 -18.18
CA PRO A 112 -8.43 -6.48 -17.08
C PRO A 112 -7.58 -5.25 -17.44
N ILE A 113 -7.23 -4.46 -16.45
CA ILE A 113 -6.20 -3.43 -16.55
C ILE A 113 -5.03 -3.85 -15.67
N ALA A 114 -3.81 -3.82 -16.20
CA ALA A 114 -2.60 -4.08 -15.43
C ALA A 114 -1.64 -2.89 -15.56
N VAL A 115 -1.09 -2.41 -14.45
CA VAL A 115 -0.04 -1.39 -14.44
C VAL A 115 1.19 -1.98 -13.75
N ASN A 116 2.26 -2.17 -14.52
CA ASN A 116 3.49 -2.80 -14.04
C ASN A 116 4.42 -1.80 -13.36
N ALA A 117 5.42 -2.32 -12.62
CA ALA A 117 6.43 -1.52 -11.96
C ALA A 117 7.11 -0.53 -12.92
N GLY A 118 7.40 0.68 -12.44
CA GLY A 118 7.93 1.77 -13.26
C GLY A 118 6.92 2.47 -14.19
N SER A 119 5.66 2.02 -14.23
CA SER A 119 4.63 2.59 -15.12
C SER A 119 3.61 3.46 -14.38
N LEU A 120 2.89 4.30 -15.13
CA LEU A 120 1.85 5.19 -14.60
C LEU A 120 0.58 5.19 -15.46
N LEU A 121 -0.56 4.91 -14.83
CA LEU A 121 -1.88 5.23 -15.36
C LEU A 121 -2.38 6.58 -14.82
N THR A 122 -2.70 7.52 -15.71
CA THR A 122 -3.25 8.83 -15.35
C THR A 122 -4.68 8.98 -15.86
N LEU A 123 -5.63 9.20 -14.97
CA LEU A 123 -7.02 9.56 -15.28
C LEU A 123 -7.10 11.09 -15.39
N ASN A 124 -7.05 11.59 -16.63
CA ASN A 124 -6.79 13.01 -16.93
C ASN A 124 -8.05 13.86 -17.11
N ILE A 125 -9.21 13.34 -16.73
CA ILE A 125 -10.50 14.02 -16.85
C ILE A 125 -11.41 13.59 -15.71
N ALA A 126 -12.31 14.48 -15.29
CA ALA A 126 -13.35 14.15 -14.33
C ALA A 126 -14.36 13.16 -14.94
N GLY A 127 -14.95 12.32 -14.09
CA GLY A 127 -15.98 11.36 -14.50
C GLY A 127 -15.77 9.97 -13.92
N THR A 128 -16.48 9.01 -14.50
CA THR A 128 -16.50 7.61 -14.06
C THR A 128 -15.77 6.73 -15.07
N PHE A 129 -14.92 5.85 -14.56
CA PHE A 129 -14.08 4.94 -15.35
C PHE A 129 -14.26 3.49 -14.89
N GLY A 130 -13.96 2.57 -15.81
CA GLY A 130 -13.99 1.13 -15.55
C GLY A 130 -15.39 0.56 -15.41
N GLY A 131 -15.47 -0.71 -15.04
CA GLY A 131 -16.72 -1.42 -14.77
C GLY A 131 -16.64 -2.21 -13.48
N SER A 132 -17.78 -2.47 -12.83
CA SER A 132 -17.83 -3.13 -11.51
C SER A 132 -17.28 -4.56 -11.47
N SER A 133 -17.25 -5.26 -12.62
CA SER A 133 -16.61 -6.57 -12.77
C SER A 133 -15.18 -6.50 -13.29
N GLN A 134 -14.69 -5.30 -13.62
CA GLN A 134 -13.33 -5.11 -14.10
C GLN A 134 -12.34 -5.20 -12.93
N THR A 135 -11.12 -5.64 -13.23
CA THR A 135 -10.02 -5.66 -12.27
C THR A 135 -8.89 -4.77 -12.77
N LEU A 136 -8.44 -3.84 -11.92
CA LEU A 136 -7.20 -3.09 -12.05
C LEU A 136 -6.15 -3.72 -11.15
N THR A 137 -5.16 -4.37 -11.74
CA THR A 137 -4.01 -4.94 -11.04
C THR A 137 -2.87 -3.93 -11.02
N LEU A 138 -2.39 -3.59 -9.83
CA LEU A 138 -1.24 -2.73 -9.62
C LEU A 138 -0.06 -3.59 -9.14
N ASN A 139 0.91 -3.77 -10.03
CA ASN A 139 2.11 -4.58 -9.81
C ASN A 139 3.32 -3.69 -9.51
N ALA A 140 3.26 -2.89 -8.43
CA ALA A 140 4.11 -1.73 -8.29
C ALA A 140 4.92 -1.69 -6.98
N ASN A 141 6.25 -1.78 -7.12
CA ASN A 141 7.21 -1.29 -6.13
C ASN A 141 7.46 0.22 -6.30
N GLN A 142 6.43 1.04 -6.11
CA GLN A 142 6.43 2.43 -6.54
C GLN A 142 6.20 3.40 -5.37
N SER A 143 7.12 3.43 -4.40
CA SER A 143 7.04 4.42 -3.31
C SER A 143 7.38 5.85 -3.77
N ALA A 144 8.29 5.98 -4.75
CA ALA A 144 8.76 7.27 -5.25
C ALA A 144 7.82 7.95 -6.25
N ASN A 145 7.17 7.17 -7.12
CA ASN A 145 6.29 7.67 -8.19
C ASN A 145 4.92 7.02 -8.07
N PRO A 146 3.82 7.69 -8.43
CA PRO A 146 2.51 7.05 -8.46
C PRO A 146 2.43 5.95 -9.52
N VAL A 147 1.63 4.91 -9.25
CA VAL A 147 1.20 3.91 -10.24
C VAL A 147 -0.16 4.27 -10.84
N LEU A 148 -0.98 4.99 -10.07
CA LEU A 148 -2.26 5.55 -10.49
C LEU A 148 -2.35 7.00 -10.02
N SER A 149 -2.70 7.91 -10.93
CA SER A 149 -2.83 9.33 -10.65
C SER A 149 -4.07 9.95 -11.29
N THR A 150 -4.52 11.07 -10.74
CA THR A 150 -5.47 11.98 -11.43
C THR A 150 -4.80 13.33 -11.68
N LEU A 151 -5.28 14.09 -12.66
CA LEU A 151 -4.81 15.46 -12.90
C LEU A 151 -5.56 16.49 -12.03
N SER A 152 -5.07 17.73 -12.03
CA SER A 152 -5.51 18.78 -11.11
C SER A 152 -7.03 19.02 -11.16
N ASN A 153 -7.65 19.09 -9.98
CA ASN A 153 -9.07 19.35 -9.75
C ASN A 153 -10.04 18.35 -10.42
N ALA A 154 -9.56 17.18 -10.86
CA ALA A 154 -10.44 16.14 -11.39
C ALA A 154 -11.19 15.45 -10.25
N ALA A 155 -12.52 15.31 -10.42
CA ALA A 155 -13.34 14.43 -9.61
C ALA A 155 -13.54 13.11 -10.36
N VAL A 156 -12.87 12.06 -9.89
CA VAL A 156 -12.77 10.78 -10.59
C VAL A 156 -13.40 9.67 -9.75
N THR A 157 -14.19 8.82 -10.39
CA THR A 157 -14.70 7.57 -9.80
C THR A 157 -14.20 6.39 -10.62
N LEU A 158 -13.53 5.44 -9.98
CA LEU A 158 -13.13 4.18 -10.58
C LEU A 158 -14.03 3.06 -10.05
N LEU A 159 -14.75 2.40 -10.94
CA LEU A 159 -15.67 1.30 -10.59
C LEU A 159 -14.97 -0.05 -10.44
N SER A 160 -13.79 -0.20 -11.05
CA SER A 160 -13.04 -1.45 -11.08
C SER A 160 -12.61 -1.89 -9.67
N ASN A 161 -12.60 -3.20 -9.45
CA ASN A 161 -11.89 -3.77 -8.31
C ASN A 161 -10.40 -3.49 -8.47
N VAL A 162 -9.68 -3.28 -7.37
CA VAL A 162 -8.24 -3.02 -7.41
C VAL A 162 -7.51 -4.12 -6.66
N VAL A 163 -6.46 -4.65 -7.27
CA VAL A 163 -5.59 -5.68 -6.67
C VAL A 163 -4.21 -5.08 -6.47
N PHE A 164 -3.76 -5.01 -5.21
CA PHE A 164 -2.39 -4.63 -4.84
C PHE A 164 -1.53 -5.90 -4.75
N THR A 165 -0.59 -6.10 -5.67
CA THR A 165 0.21 -7.34 -5.69
C THR A 165 1.51 -7.26 -4.88
N ASP A 166 2.12 -8.44 -4.69
CA ASP A 166 3.54 -8.66 -4.34
C ASP A 166 4.05 -8.04 -3.04
N GLY A 167 3.17 -7.63 -2.12
CA GLY A 167 3.57 -7.06 -0.83
C GLY A 167 4.28 -5.70 -0.91
N THR A 168 4.40 -5.12 -2.11
CA THR A 168 5.12 -3.86 -2.37
C THR A 168 4.20 -2.65 -2.29
N THR A 169 4.77 -1.44 -2.32
CA THR A 169 4.03 -0.19 -2.12
C THR A 169 3.44 0.37 -3.42
N ASN A 170 2.11 0.41 -3.47
CA ASN A 170 1.32 0.99 -4.56
C ASN A 170 0.92 2.42 -4.21
N ARG A 171 1.58 3.39 -4.83
CA ARG A 171 1.29 4.81 -4.61
C ARG A 171 0.17 5.32 -5.52
N ILE A 172 -0.93 5.77 -4.92
CA ILE A 172 -2.13 6.28 -5.60
C ILE A 172 -2.34 7.74 -5.24
N GLU A 173 -2.46 8.60 -6.25
CA GLU A 173 -2.37 10.05 -6.04
C GLU A 173 -3.42 10.86 -6.81
N PRO A 174 -4.51 11.28 -6.14
CA PRO A 174 -5.17 12.52 -6.50
C PRO A 174 -4.22 13.69 -6.18
N THR A 175 -3.69 14.32 -7.23
CA THR A 175 -2.49 15.17 -7.17
C THR A 175 -2.68 16.49 -6.45
N SER A 176 -3.64 17.31 -6.90
CA SER A 176 -3.93 18.64 -6.34
C SER A 176 -4.90 18.59 -5.17
N SER A 177 -4.93 19.61 -4.32
CA SER A 177 -5.86 19.74 -3.18
C SER A 177 -7.35 19.64 -3.56
N GLY A 178 -7.74 20.09 -4.76
CA GLY A 178 -9.11 19.96 -5.27
C GLY A 178 -9.42 18.65 -5.97
N ALA A 179 -8.44 17.76 -6.17
CA ALA A 179 -8.66 16.49 -6.85
C ALA A 179 -9.26 15.46 -5.90
N THR A 180 -10.22 14.69 -6.40
CA THR A 180 -10.80 13.54 -5.69
C THR A 180 -10.69 12.29 -6.56
N LEU A 181 -10.27 11.19 -5.96
CA LEU A 181 -10.29 9.88 -6.59
C LEU A 181 -11.08 8.93 -5.69
N THR A 182 -12.22 8.46 -6.19
CA THR A 182 -13.05 7.44 -5.52
C THR A 182 -12.73 6.07 -6.08
N LEU A 183 -12.27 5.17 -5.23
CA LEU A 183 -12.13 3.74 -5.54
C LEU A 183 -13.39 3.01 -5.04
N SER A 184 -14.31 2.73 -5.97
CA SER A 184 -15.61 2.12 -5.68
C SER A 184 -15.61 0.61 -5.69
N GLY A 185 -14.71 -0.03 -6.43
CA GLY A 185 -14.53 -1.48 -6.38
C GLY A 185 -13.79 -1.93 -5.11
N ASN A 186 -13.83 -3.24 -4.86
CA ASN A 186 -13.15 -3.81 -3.70
C ASN A 186 -11.63 -3.79 -3.88
N LEU A 187 -10.91 -3.46 -2.82
CA LEU A 187 -9.45 -3.49 -2.75
C LEU A 187 -9.00 -4.83 -2.15
N THR A 188 -8.12 -5.55 -2.84
CA THR A 188 -7.63 -6.89 -2.43
C THR A 188 -6.12 -7.04 -2.64
N GLY A 189 -5.54 -8.14 -2.17
CA GLY A 189 -4.12 -8.46 -2.35
C GLY A 189 -3.24 -8.15 -1.14
N THR A 190 -1.93 -8.28 -1.30
CA THR A 190 -0.96 -8.17 -0.18
C THR A 190 -0.15 -6.88 -0.21
N GLY A 191 -0.19 -6.13 -1.32
CA GLY A 191 0.56 -4.88 -1.47
C GLY A 191 0.08 -3.77 -0.55
N ASN A 192 0.99 -2.87 -0.19
CA ASN A 192 0.69 -1.68 0.61
C ASN A 192 0.02 -0.60 -0.26
N LEU A 193 -0.93 0.12 0.30
CA LEU A 193 -1.48 1.34 -0.28
C LEU A 193 -0.70 2.54 0.25
N LEU A 194 -0.22 3.40 -0.64
CA LEU A 194 0.37 4.68 -0.28
C LEU A 194 -0.40 5.85 -0.92
N LYS A 195 -0.79 6.82 -0.11
CA LYS A 195 -1.30 8.13 -0.54
C LYS A 195 -0.38 9.25 -0.04
N ALA A 196 0.28 9.99 -0.94
CA ALA A 196 1.25 11.05 -0.59
C ALA A 196 1.06 12.40 -1.32
N ALA A 197 0.01 12.55 -2.13
CA ALA A 197 -0.34 13.83 -2.76
C ALA A 197 -1.34 14.67 -1.94
N ALA A 198 -1.68 15.88 -2.36
CA ALA A 198 -2.52 16.79 -1.58
C ALA A 198 -4.04 16.49 -1.67
N GLY A 199 -4.50 15.81 -2.73
CA GLY A 199 -5.93 15.56 -2.96
C GLY A 199 -6.56 14.54 -2.01
N ASN A 200 -7.83 14.23 -2.24
CA ASN A 200 -8.60 13.28 -1.43
C ASN A 200 -8.74 11.92 -2.13
N LEU A 201 -8.23 10.86 -1.50
CA LEU A 201 -8.47 9.49 -1.92
C LEU A 201 -9.66 8.94 -1.13
N ILE A 202 -10.76 8.63 -1.82
CA ILE A 202 -11.99 8.11 -1.22
C ILE A 202 -12.04 6.61 -1.45
N LEU A 203 -12.14 5.84 -0.37
CA LEU A 203 -12.32 4.40 -0.41
C LEU A 203 -13.79 4.08 -0.14
N SER A 204 -14.48 3.47 -1.10
CA SER A 204 -15.91 3.16 -1.02
C SER A 204 -16.29 1.74 -1.48
N GLY A 205 -15.30 0.87 -1.72
CA GLY A 205 -15.54 -0.58 -1.79
C GLY A 205 -16.30 -1.07 -0.55
N THR A 206 -17.06 -2.14 -0.67
CA THR A 206 -17.93 -2.62 0.43
C THR A 206 -17.31 -3.77 1.21
N SER A 207 -16.24 -4.36 0.70
CA SER A 207 -15.57 -5.53 1.30
C SER A 207 -14.10 -5.58 0.89
N ASN A 208 -13.34 -4.56 1.27
CA ASN A 208 -11.89 -4.56 1.07
C ASN A 208 -11.22 -5.63 1.94
N THR A 209 -10.30 -6.40 1.35
CA THR A 209 -9.61 -7.52 2.02
C THR A 209 -8.09 -7.49 1.85
N TYR A 210 -7.54 -6.40 1.32
CA TYR A 210 -6.08 -6.27 1.21
C TYR A 210 -5.42 -6.30 2.59
N SER A 211 -4.28 -6.99 2.68
CA SER A 211 -3.55 -7.22 3.93
C SER A 211 -2.28 -6.37 4.07
N GLY A 212 -1.85 -5.70 3.00
CA GLY A 212 -0.79 -4.71 3.07
C GLY A 212 -1.19 -3.49 3.89
N SER A 213 -0.19 -2.71 4.29
CA SER A 213 -0.41 -1.51 5.10
C SER A 213 -1.05 -0.38 4.30
N THR A 214 -1.92 0.39 4.94
CA THR A 214 -2.35 1.70 4.44
C THR A 214 -1.44 2.78 4.99
N GLN A 215 -0.79 3.51 4.10
CA GLN A 215 0.21 4.52 4.45
C GLN A 215 -0.19 5.88 3.89
N ILE A 216 -0.09 6.91 4.73
CA ILE A 216 -0.60 8.24 4.42
C ILE A 216 0.50 9.25 4.66
N GLY A 217 1.09 9.68 3.54
CA GLY A 217 2.15 10.68 3.39
C GLY A 217 1.64 12.12 3.50
N ASN A 218 0.47 12.37 2.90
CA ASN A 218 -0.07 13.71 2.68
C ASN A 218 -1.55 13.69 2.27
N GLY A 219 -2.23 14.83 2.45
CA GLY A 219 -3.61 15.05 2.02
C GLY A 219 -4.61 14.20 2.82
N THR A 220 -5.73 13.84 2.18
CA THR A 220 -6.84 13.15 2.86
C THR A 220 -7.08 11.75 2.31
N ILE A 221 -7.35 10.79 3.20
CA ILE A 221 -8.11 9.57 2.88
C ILE A 221 -9.49 9.68 3.52
N THR A 222 -10.54 9.55 2.72
CA THR A 222 -11.93 9.44 3.19
C THR A 222 -12.39 7.99 3.08
N VAL A 223 -12.96 7.46 4.16
CA VAL A 223 -13.42 6.07 4.22
C VAL A 223 -14.95 6.03 4.36
N ASN A 224 -15.63 5.49 3.34
CA ASN A 224 -17.10 5.51 3.25
C ASN A 224 -17.78 4.16 3.56
N SER A 225 -17.03 3.10 3.84
CA SER A 225 -17.59 1.77 4.18
C SER A 225 -16.67 0.98 5.10
N GLY A 226 -17.26 0.02 5.81
CA GLY A 226 -16.52 -0.82 6.76
C GLY A 226 -15.40 -1.61 6.09
N SER A 227 -14.33 -1.87 6.83
CA SER A 227 -13.14 -2.62 6.38
C SER A 227 -12.34 -1.99 5.22
N ASN A 228 -12.64 -0.76 4.81
CA ASN A 228 -11.97 -0.11 3.69
C ASN A 228 -10.47 0.15 3.86
N LEU A 229 -9.98 0.21 5.09
CA LEU A 229 -8.55 0.28 5.40
C LEU A 229 -7.83 -1.08 5.32
N GLY A 230 -8.52 -2.14 4.93
CA GLY A 230 -7.97 -3.49 4.86
C GLY A 230 -7.71 -4.07 6.26
N THR A 231 -6.90 -5.12 6.33
CA THR A 231 -6.50 -5.77 7.59
C THR A 231 -5.09 -5.40 8.05
N GLY A 232 -4.33 -4.69 7.19
CA GLY A 232 -2.96 -4.28 7.46
C GLY A 232 -2.85 -3.12 8.46
N ASN A 233 -1.61 -2.65 8.64
CA ASN A 233 -1.33 -1.53 9.53
C ASN A 233 -1.79 -0.21 8.92
N LEU A 234 -2.24 0.73 9.75
CA LEU A 234 -2.41 2.13 9.37
C LEU A 234 -1.19 2.93 9.83
N THR A 235 -0.48 3.52 8.88
CA THR A 235 0.69 4.36 9.16
C THR A 235 0.45 5.75 8.64
N LEU A 236 0.43 6.73 9.55
CA LEU A 236 0.46 8.13 9.17
C LEU A 236 1.93 8.55 9.20
N TYR A 237 2.50 8.86 8.05
CA TYR A 237 3.86 9.32 7.96
C TYR A 237 3.83 10.67 7.27
N GLN A 238 4.44 11.69 7.85
CA GLN A 238 4.38 13.01 7.25
C GLN A 238 5.73 13.38 6.66
N THR A 239 5.71 13.68 5.36
CA THR A 239 6.86 14.19 4.61
C THR A 239 6.47 15.51 3.96
N GLY A 240 6.91 16.64 4.51
CA GLY A 240 6.60 17.97 3.96
C GLY A 240 5.62 18.80 4.80
N SER A 241 5.08 19.86 4.20
CA SER A 241 4.31 20.90 4.88
C SER A 241 2.78 20.74 4.84
N ASN A 242 2.21 19.70 4.20
CA ASN A 242 0.75 19.50 4.25
C ASN A 242 0.32 18.44 5.26
N ALA A 243 -0.83 18.70 5.86
CA ALA A 243 -1.44 17.84 6.86
C ALA A 243 -1.86 16.50 6.26
N THR A 244 -1.74 15.44 7.06
CA THR A 244 -2.27 14.12 6.76
C THR A 244 -3.57 13.94 7.52
N THR A 245 -4.66 13.69 6.80
CA THR A 245 -5.99 13.52 7.40
C THR A 245 -6.58 12.18 7.02
N VAL A 246 -7.11 11.47 8.01
CA VAL A 246 -7.95 10.28 7.82
C VAL A 246 -9.33 10.61 8.33
N THR A 247 -10.33 10.49 7.48
CA THR A 247 -11.73 10.71 7.85
C THR A 247 -12.52 9.42 7.69
N LEU A 248 -12.92 8.82 8.81
CA LEU A 248 -13.84 7.69 8.83
C LEU A 248 -15.27 8.22 8.81
N ASN A 249 -15.95 8.13 7.67
CA ASN A 249 -17.27 8.69 7.46
C ASN A 249 -18.36 7.66 7.83
N ASN A 250 -18.60 7.48 9.14
CA ASN A 250 -19.59 6.53 9.64
C ASN A 250 -19.28 5.04 9.32
N ALA A 251 -18.03 4.75 8.94
CA ALA A 251 -17.53 3.43 8.60
C ALA A 251 -16.57 2.84 9.66
N SER A 252 -17.03 1.85 10.44
CA SER A 252 -16.18 1.13 11.40
C SER A 252 -15.02 0.40 10.71
N GLN A 253 -13.81 0.51 11.27
CA GLN A 253 -12.60 -0.11 10.72
C GLN A 253 -11.96 -1.04 11.73
N SER A 254 -11.23 -2.05 11.22
CA SER A 254 -10.39 -2.95 12.00
C SER A 254 -9.04 -3.03 11.31
N ILE A 255 -8.00 -2.49 11.95
CA ILE A 255 -6.64 -2.43 11.40
C ILE A 255 -5.70 -3.31 12.22
N GLY A 256 -4.48 -3.54 11.73
CA GLY A 256 -3.39 -4.12 12.50
C GLY A 256 -2.91 -3.16 13.60
N THR A 257 -1.77 -2.52 13.40
CA THR A 257 -1.29 -1.45 14.29
C THR A 257 -1.60 -0.06 13.75
N LEU A 258 -1.75 0.91 14.66
CA LEU A 258 -1.71 2.33 14.33
C LEU A 258 -0.32 2.89 14.67
N SER A 259 0.37 3.45 13.70
CA SER A 259 1.64 4.14 13.94
C SER A 259 1.64 5.52 13.32
N SER A 260 2.45 6.40 13.91
CA SER A 260 2.72 7.71 13.34
C SER A 260 4.22 7.98 13.33
N SER A 261 4.72 8.59 12.26
CA SER A 261 6.10 9.04 12.17
C SER A 261 6.16 10.42 11.54
N TRP A 262 7.15 11.21 11.94
CA TRP A 262 7.29 12.60 11.51
C TRP A 262 8.74 12.87 11.12
N THR A 263 8.92 13.42 9.92
CA THR A 263 10.22 13.96 9.48
C THR A 263 10.12 15.48 9.54
N ALA A 264 10.99 16.12 10.32
CA ALA A 264 10.90 17.56 10.57
C ALA A 264 11.01 18.39 9.28
N VAL A 265 9.98 19.18 9.00
CA VAL A 265 9.97 20.22 7.96
C VAL A 265 9.46 21.51 8.61
N THR A 266 9.90 22.67 8.12
CA THR A 266 9.46 23.99 8.60
C THR A 266 7.94 24.16 8.45
N GLY A 267 7.26 24.53 9.55
CA GLY A 267 5.82 24.83 9.60
C GLY A 267 5.06 24.08 10.71
N THR A 268 3.84 24.53 11.03
CA THR A 268 2.91 23.78 11.89
C THR A 268 2.24 22.69 11.06
N VAL A 269 2.32 21.44 11.51
CA VAL A 269 1.70 20.33 10.79
C VAL A 269 0.94 19.43 11.77
N ALA A 270 -0.23 18.97 11.35
CA ALA A 270 -1.10 18.09 12.12
C ALA A 270 -1.29 16.75 11.41
N GLN A 271 -1.40 15.69 12.19
CA GLN A 271 -1.90 14.39 11.75
C GLN A 271 -3.25 14.19 12.42
N THR A 272 -4.31 14.12 11.63
CA THR A 272 -5.68 14.07 12.16
C THR A 272 -6.33 12.76 11.78
N LEU A 273 -6.87 12.06 12.77
CA LEU A 273 -7.76 10.92 12.59
C LEU A 273 -9.15 11.30 13.12
N THR A 274 -10.12 11.42 12.22
CA THR A 274 -11.49 11.80 12.53
C THR A 274 -12.39 10.58 12.44
N LEU A 275 -13.13 10.26 13.51
CA LEU A 275 -13.95 9.04 13.60
C LEU A 275 -15.44 9.25 13.26
N ASN A 276 -15.95 10.47 13.08
CA ASN A 276 -17.38 10.80 12.80
C ASN A 276 -18.43 9.84 13.43
N GLY A 277 -18.28 9.49 14.72
CA GLY A 277 -19.23 8.61 15.43
C GLY A 277 -19.04 7.10 15.20
N THR A 278 -17.87 6.66 14.72
CA THR A 278 -17.54 5.26 14.46
C THR A 278 -16.52 4.71 15.44
N VAL A 279 -16.32 3.38 15.36
CA VAL A 279 -15.26 2.67 16.05
C VAL A 279 -14.09 2.43 15.11
N LEU A 280 -12.87 2.62 15.63
CA LEU A 280 -11.64 2.09 15.05
C LEU A 280 -11.09 1.02 16.00
N THR A 281 -11.06 -0.23 15.55
CA THR A 281 -10.43 -1.33 16.28
C THR A 281 -8.98 -1.47 15.84
N ILE A 282 -8.06 -1.50 16.81
CA ILE A 282 -6.62 -1.70 16.59
C ILE A 282 -6.23 -3.07 17.13
N ASN A 283 -5.83 -3.98 16.25
CA ASN A 283 -5.43 -5.34 16.61
C ASN A 283 -3.91 -5.41 16.77
N GLU A 284 -3.40 -4.84 17.88
CA GLU A 284 -1.97 -4.92 18.17
C GLU A 284 -1.54 -6.38 18.38
N SER A 285 -0.62 -6.87 17.54
CA SER A 285 0.02 -8.16 17.76
C SER A 285 1.02 -8.03 18.91
N THR A 286 0.59 -8.38 20.12
CA THR A 286 1.51 -8.61 21.23
C THR A 286 2.18 -9.96 21.01
N THR A 287 3.26 -10.01 20.22
CA THR A 287 4.24 -11.08 20.48
C THR A 287 4.74 -10.81 21.90
N PRO A 288 4.52 -11.72 22.88
CA PRO A 288 5.01 -11.46 24.22
C PRO A 288 6.53 -11.37 24.09
N ARG A 289 7.08 -10.17 24.31
CA ARG A 289 8.50 -10.03 24.58
C ARG A 289 8.76 -11.02 25.72
N SER A 290 9.57 -12.04 25.46
CA SER A 290 10.01 -12.93 26.53
C SER A 290 10.69 -12.03 27.54
N VAL A 291 9.96 -11.68 28.61
CA VAL A 291 10.55 -11.06 29.79
C VAL A 291 11.41 -12.18 30.33
N ARG A 292 12.69 -12.16 29.95
CA ARG A 292 13.69 -12.97 30.63
C ARG A 292 13.60 -12.49 32.07
N ALA A 293 13.00 -13.32 32.93
CA ALA A 293 12.98 -13.06 34.36
C ALA A 293 14.40 -12.64 34.75
N PRO A 294 14.59 -11.59 35.57
CA PRO A 294 15.92 -11.27 36.06
C PRO A 294 16.48 -12.58 36.59
N SER A 295 17.60 -13.02 36.00
CA SER A 295 18.26 -14.24 36.44
C SER A 295 18.36 -14.13 37.94
N ARG A 296 17.67 -15.00 38.68
CA ARG A 296 17.94 -15.14 40.11
C ARG A 296 19.43 -15.36 40.17
N ALA A 297 20.18 -14.34 40.62
CA ALA A 297 21.55 -14.53 41.00
C ALA A 297 21.48 -15.64 42.05
N SER A 298 21.96 -16.82 41.69
CA SER A 298 22.21 -17.86 42.66
C SER A 298 23.10 -17.19 43.70
N ILE A 299 22.58 -17.01 44.91
CA ILE A 299 23.42 -16.74 46.06
C ILE A 299 24.27 -18.01 46.17
N ALA A 300 25.46 -17.95 45.59
CA ALA A 300 26.50 -18.92 45.85
C ALA A 300 26.75 -18.83 47.36
N SER A 301 26.43 -19.89 48.08
CA SER A 301 26.95 -20.08 49.43
C SER A 301 28.48 -19.99 49.33
N SER A 302 29.05 -18.92 49.87
CA SER A 302 30.50 -18.76 49.99
C SER A 302 31.12 -20.02 50.60
N PRO A 303 32.17 -20.58 49.99
CA PRO A 303 32.98 -21.61 50.62
C PRO A 303 33.73 -21.00 51.80
N ALA A 304 33.73 -21.70 52.94
CA ALA A 304 34.53 -21.37 54.11
C ALA A 304 36.03 -21.29 53.76
N PRO A 305 36.82 -20.43 54.41
CA PRO A 305 38.24 -20.29 54.11
C PRO A 305 39.04 -21.50 54.62
N ALA A 306 39.87 -22.04 53.74
CA ALA A 306 40.80 -23.13 54.03
C ALA A 306 41.83 -22.70 55.11
N ARG A 307 41.85 -23.44 56.23
CA ARG A 307 43.00 -23.49 57.12
C ARG A 307 43.62 -24.88 57.03
N SER A 308 44.85 -24.93 56.51
CA SER A 308 45.68 -26.13 56.52
C SER A 308 46.18 -26.42 57.94
N SER A 309 46.07 -27.65 58.41
CA SER A 309 47.08 -28.19 59.33
C SER A 309 47.08 -29.73 59.26
N LYS A 310 48.30 -30.25 59.12
CA LYS A 310 48.64 -31.67 59.03
C LYS A 310 48.48 -32.37 60.38
N GLN A 311 48.11 -33.66 60.27
CA GLN A 311 48.47 -34.79 61.13
C GLN A 311 48.11 -34.75 62.63
N ALA A 312 47.27 -35.71 63.03
CA ALA A 312 47.28 -36.29 64.36
C ALA A 312 47.56 -37.80 64.27
N ARG A 313 48.60 -38.25 64.98
CA ARG A 313 48.75 -39.62 65.50
C ARG A 313 48.55 -39.51 67.03
N ALA A 314 47.87 -40.50 67.60
CA ALA A 314 47.24 -40.58 68.93
C ALA A 314 48.19 -40.45 70.17
N PRO A 315 47.74 -40.72 71.43
CA PRO A 315 46.75 -40.03 72.28
C PRO A 315 47.31 -39.69 73.71
N SER A 316 46.48 -39.11 74.60
CA SER A 316 46.41 -39.34 76.08
C SER A 316 46.43 -38.12 77.05
N ARG A 317 45.60 -38.27 78.13
CA ARG A 317 45.60 -37.69 79.50
C ARG A 317 44.98 -36.29 79.82
N LEU A 318 43.98 -36.33 80.72
CA LEU A 318 43.46 -35.31 81.67
C LEU A 318 44.57 -34.76 82.64
N PRO A 319 44.42 -33.72 83.52
CA PRO A 319 43.18 -33.20 84.21
C PRO A 319 43.06 -31.67 84.63
N ALA A 320 41.85 -31.27 85.07
CA ALA A 320 41.42 -30.33 86.17
C ALA A 320 41.72 -28.78 86.16
N PRO A 321 41.20 -27.92 87.11
CA PRO A 321 39.79 -27.46 87.33
C PRO A 321 39.57 -25.95 87.72
N ILE A 322 38.32 -25.40 87.59
CA ILE A 322 37.51 -24.46 88.49
C ILE A 322 38.11 -23.05 88.89
N PRO A 323 37.39 -21.93 89.29
CA PRO A 323 35.99 -21.67 89.76
C PRO A 323 35.20 -20.43 89.25
N ILE A 324 33.93 -20.37 89.71
CA ILE A 324 32.81 -19.38 89.69
C ILE A 324 33.04 -18.24 90.73
N PRO A 325 32.52 -16.97 90.67
CA PRO A 325 31.13 -16.53 91.06
C PRO A 325 30.61 -15.28 90.27
N GLY A 326 29.39 -14.76 90.29
CA GLY A 326 28.17 -14.80 91.13
C GLY A 326 27.11 -13.80 90.55
N PRO A 327 25.96 -13.52 91.22
CA PRO A 327 24.70 -13.11 90.56
C PRO A 327 24.10 -11.73 90.96
N ARG A 328 22.95 -11.38 90.31
CA ARG A 328 21.83 -10.45 90.70
C ARG A 328 21.83 -9.00 90.11
N PRO A 329 20.72 -8.21 90.19
CA PRO A 329 19.31 -8.51 89.86
C PRO A 329 18.53 -7.32 89.17
N SER A 330 17.32 -7.65 88.68
CA SER A 330 16.05 -6.90 88.57
C SER A 330 15.95 -5.36 88.72
N ALA A 331 15.25 -4.72 87.78
CA ALA A 331 14.35 -3.59 88.05
C ALA A 331 13.15 -3.57 87.08
N ARG A 332 12.02 -3.11 87.62
CA ARG A 332 10.62 -3.21 87.18
C ARG A 332 10.09 -1.80 86.85
N VAL A 333 8.90 -1.73 86.20
CA VAL A 333 7.82 -0.68 86.22
C VAL A 333 7.32 -0.46 84.77
N ARG A 334 6.17 -1.01 84.30
CA ARG A 334 4.74 -0.59 84.41
C ARG A 334 4.52 0.90 84.00
N SER A 335 3.54 1.36 83.23
CA SER A 335 2.15 1.00 82.88
C SER A 335 1.66 2.03 81.83
N SER A 336 1.08 1.66 80.68
CA SER A 336 -0.37 1.48 80.37
C SER A 336 -0.94 2.62 79.48
N PRO A 337 -1.96 2.38 78.63
CA PRO A 337 -2.32 3.20 77.45
C PRO A 337 -3.65 3.97 77.59
N ALA A 338 -3.94 4.88 76.65
CA ALA A 338 -5.31 5.34 76.34
C ALA A 338 -5.39 5.97 74.92
N ALA A 339 -6.43 5.57 74.18
CA ALA A 339 -6.90 6.12 72.90
C ALA A 339 -8.09 7.10 73.16
N PRO A 340 -9.01 7.35 72.22
CA PRO A 340 -8.91 8.09 70.95
C PRO A 340 -9.83 9.35 70.95
N GLY A 341 -9.73 10.15 69.88
CA GLY A 341 -10.67 11.20 69.48
C GLY A 341 -10.61 11.41 67.97
#